data_AF-A0A369H3I7-F1
#
_entry.id   AF-A0A369H3I7-F1
#
_cell.length_a   1.000
_cell.length_b   1.000
_cell.length_c   1.000
_cell.angle_alpha   90.00
_cell.angle_beta   90.00
_cell.angle_gamma   90.00
#
_symmetry.space_group_name_H-M   'P 1'
#
loop_
_entity.id
_entity.type
_entity.pdbx_description
1 polymer ?
#
loop_
_entity_poly.entity_id
_entity_poly.type
_entity_poly.pdbx_seq_one_letter_code
_entity_poly.pdbx_strand_id
1 'polypeptide(L)'
;MLDLAFLIFSIELVAHLINAIGASRINSLAWTLVNYLPVSTSKAAAQQRQLQAEYLKVRRDLNGTSSQDEFAKWAKLRRQHDKLLEKLEVSKKDLEASRASFDNSLWIVRLLVTKVPQYFIPFWYGKQPMFWLPYGWFPYYTEWIISFPSAPLGSVSAPSWQLACSGFIGLVSDLVVMIASMLSPAAKTKQDAEKTQNAKKETTTFSSPQRQAQAVPANAASRMDL
;
A
#
# COMPACT_ATOMS: atom_id res chain seq x y z
N MET A 1 -35.92 11.07 -3.40
CA MET A 1 -34.83 12.08 -3.43
C MET A 1 -33.89 11.94 -2.23
N LEU A 2 -34.40 11.92 -0.98
CA LEU A 2 -33.57 11.68 0.22
C LEU A 2 -32.83 10.33 0.23
N ASP A 3 -33.44 9.29 -0.36
CA ASP A 3 -32.85 7.94 -0.44
C ASP A 3 -31.51 7.93 -1.22
N LEU A 4 -31.41 8.72 -2.29
CA LEU A 4 -30.20 8.80 -3.10
C LEU A 4 -29.07 9.53 -2.36
N ALA A 5 -29.39 10.63 -1.67
CA ALA A 5 -28.42 11.38 -0.87
C ALA A 5 -27.87 10.54 0.30
N PHE A 6 -28.75 9.77 0.95
CA PHE A 6 -28.35 8.84 2.02
C PHE A 6 -27.50 7.69 1.49
N LEU A 7 -27.86 7.12 0.34
CA LEU A 7 -27.09 6.07 -0.32
C LEU A 7 -25.67 6.55 -0.68
N ILE A 8 -25.53 7.74 -1.26
CA ILE A 8 -24.22 8.36 -1.57
C ILE A 8 -23.40 8.54 -0.29
N PHE A 9 -24.03 9.04 0.78
CA PHE A 9 -23.36 9.22 2.06
C PHE A 9 -22.92 7.88 2.68
N SER A 10 -23.77 6.85 2.68
CA SER A 10 -23.40 5.51 3.18
C SER A 10 -22.25 4.89 2.39
N ILE A 11 -22.23 5.03 1.07
CA ILE A 11 -21.13 4.55 0.23
C ILE A 11 -19.83 5.28 0.57
N GLU A 12 -19.86 6.62 0.68
CA GLU A 12 -18.67 7.41 1.03
C GLU A 12 -18.17 7.08 2.44
N LEU A 13 -19.08 6.85 3.39
CA LEU A 13 -18.75 6.40 4.73
C LEU A 13 -18.07 5.03 4.73
N VAL A 14 -18.61 4.06 3.99
CA VAL A 14 -18.01 2.72 3.86
C VAL A 14 -16.64 2.81 3.17
N ALA A 15 -16.54 3.59 2.09
CA ALA A 15 -15.27 3.85 1.40
C ALA A 15 -14.22 4.45 2.36
N HIS A 16 -14.62 5.43 3.17
CA HIS A 16 -13.75 6.06 4.15
C HIS A 16 -13.35 5.09 5.28
N LEU A 17 -14.27 4.26 5.78
CA LEU A 17 -13.98 3.23 6.77
C LEU A 17 -12.98 2.20 6.24
N ILE A 18 -13.17 1.71 5.02
CA ILE A 18 -12.23 0.78 4.36
C ILE A 18 -10.85 1.43 4.22
N ASN A 19 -10.81 2.72 3.89
CA ASN A 19 -9.56 3.46 3.80
C ASN A 19 -8.89 3.66 5.18
N ALA A 20 -9.69 3.93 6.21
CA ALA A 20 -9.22 4.16 7.59
C ALA A 20 -8.71 2.88 8.27
N ILE A 21 -9.32 1.72 7.99
CA ILE A 21 -8.91 0.42 8.57
C ILE A 21 -7.52 0.00 8.03
N GLY A 22 -7.10 0.53 6.87
CA GLY A 22 -5.76 0.38 6.33
C GLY A 22 -5.51 -0.98 5.67
N ALA A 23 -4.66 -0.98 4.64
CA ALA A 23 -4.38 -2.18 3.84
C ALA A 23 -3.78 -3.32 4.68
N SER A 24 -2.94 -3.00 5.66
CA SER A 24 -2.21 -4.00 6.46
C SER A 24 -3.12 -4.80 7.41
N ARG A 25 -4.16 -4.18 7.98
CA ARG A 25 -5.11 -4.84 8.90
C ARG A 25 -6.08 -5.74 8.14
N ILE A 26 -6.58 -5.27 7.01
CA ILE A 26 -7.45 -6.07 6.13
C ILE A 26 -6.67 -7.24 5.57
N ASN A 27 -5.43 -7.00 5.10
CA ASN A 27 -4.62 -8.06 4.54
C ASN A 27 -4.25 -9.14 5.55
N SER A 28 -3.88 -8.74 6.78
CA SER A 28 -3.62 -9.72 7.85
C SER A 28 -4.88 -10.50 8.24
N LEU A 29 -6.04 -9.84 8.37
CA LEU A 29 -7.31 -10.52 8.64
C LEU A 29 -7.69 -11.49 7.52
N ALA A 30 -7.57 -11.05 6.27
CA ALA A 30 -7.93 -11.84 5.11
C ALA A 30 -6.96 -13.02 4.91
N TRP A 31 -5.66 -12.84 5.17
CA TRP A 31 -4.68 -13.93 5.18
C TRP A 31 -4.93 -14.93 6.31
N THR A 32 -5.38 -14.44 7.47
CA THR A 32 -5.77 -15.30 8.60
C THR A 32 -7.04 -16.08 8.26
N LEU A 33 -8.02 -15.43 7.64
CA LEU A 33 -9.28 -16.03 7.20
C LEU A 33 -9.04 -17.08 6.11
N VAL A 34 -8.19 -16.79 5.11
CA VAL A 34 -7.83 -17.74 4.05
C VAL A 34 -7.07 -18.95 4.60
N ASN A 35 -6.21 -18.77 5.62
CA ASN A 35 -5.58 -19.90 6.30
C ASN A 35 -6.52 -20.68 7.23
N TYR A 36 -7.63 -20.06 7.65
CA TYR A 36 -8.67 -20.69 8.46
C TYR A 36 -9.67 -21.46 7.59
N LEU A 37 -9.97 -20.96 6.39
CA LEU A 37 -10.63 -21.76 5.37
C LEU A 37 -9.68 -22.89 4.94
N PRO A 38 -10.17 -24.13 4.75
CA PRO A 38 -9.36 -25.29 4.38
C PRO A 38 -8.94 -25.24 2.90
N VAL A 39 -8.35 -24.12 2.48
CA VAL A 39 -7.75 -23.95 1.16
C VAL A 39 -6.27 -24.38 1.25
N SER A 40 -5.70 -24.70 0.10
CA SER A 40 -4.41 -25.38 -0.15
C SER A 40 -3.18 -24.92 0.68
N THR A 41 -3.21 -23.73 1.28
CA THR A 41 -2.11 -23.20 2.10
C THR A 41 -1.89 -24.00 3.39
N SER A 42 -2.92 -24.62 3.96
CA SER A 42 -2.76 -25.51 5.14
C SER A 42 -1.91 -26.74 4.83
N LYS A 43 -2.05 -27.32 3.62
CA LYS A 43 -1.22 -28.43 3.15
C LYS A 43 0.21 -27.96 2.84
N ALA A 44 0.38 -26.79 2.23
CA ALA A 44 1.70 -26.22 1.98
C ALA A 44 2.45 -25.88 3.29
N ALA A 45 1.76 -25.33 4.29
CA ALA A 45 2.32 -25.05 5.61
C ALA A 45 2.67 -26.33 6.39
N ALA A 46 1.86 -27.38 6.28
CA ALA A 46 2.16 -28.69 6.86
C ALA A 46 3.40 -29.32 6.21
N GLN A 47 3.51 -29.26 4.88
CA GLN A 47 4.69 -29.73 4.13
C GLN A 47 5.94 -28.91 4.50
N GLN A 48 5.82 -27.61 4.69
CA GLN A 48 6.93 -26.74 5.11
C GLN A 48 7.44 -27.13 6.50
N ARG A 49 6.54 -27.42 7.46
CA ARG A 49 6.92 -27.91 8.79
C ARG A 49 7.62 -29.27 8.74
N GLN A 50 7.15 -30.18 7.89
CA GLN A 50 7.80 -31.49 7.67
C GLN A 50 9.20 -31.32 7.07
N LEU A 51 9.37 -30.49 6.04
CA LEU A 51 10.67 -30.20 5.43
C LEU A 51 11.64 -29.52 6.42
N GLN A 52 11.16 -28.62 7.28
CA GLN A 52 11.98 -28.04 8.35
C GLN A 52 12.42 -29.09 9.37
N ALA A 53 11.52 -30.00 9.76
CA ALA A 53 11.86 -31.08 10.69
C ALA A 53 12.89 -32.05 10.08
N GLU A 54 12.77 -32.39 8.81
CA GLU A 54 13.76 -33.19 8.08
C GLU A 54 15.10 -32.46 7.95
N TYR A 55 15.08 -31.17 7.61
CA TYR A 55 16.29 -30.34 7.55
C TYR A 55 17.03 -30.29 8.88
N LEU A 56 16.31 -30.12 10.00
CA LEU A 56 16.90 -30.11 11.33
C LEU A 56 17.46 -31.48 11.74
N LYS A 57 16.82 -32.57 11.32
CA LYS A 57 17.36 -33.94 11.52
C LYS A 57 18.66 -34.13 10.74
N VAL A 58 18.66 -33.86 9.43
CA VAL A 58 19.85 -33.99 8.57
C VAL A 58 20.98 -33.07 9.03
N ARG A 59 20.68 -31.87 9.50
CA ARG A 59 21.68 -30.96 10.08
C ARG A 59 22.29 -31.52 11.36
N ARG A 60 21.50 -32.16 12.21
CA ARG A 60 22.00 -32.82 13.43
C ARG A 60 22.93 -33.99 13.07
N ASP A 61 22.52 -34.81 12.11
CA ASP A 61 23.28 -35.98 11.67
C ASP A 61 24.58 -35.56 10.96
N LEU A 62 24.57 -34.44 10.23
CA LEU A 62 25.77 -33.89 9.56
C LEU A 62 26.78 -33.39 10.59
N ASN A 63 26.30 -32.77 11.66
CA ASN A 63 27.14 -32.23 12.74
C ASN A 63 27.71 -33.33 13.65
N GLY A 64 27.08 -34.51 13.67
CA GLY A 64 27.55 -35.70 14.39
C GLY A 64 28.49 -36.60 13.60
N THR A 65 28.66 -36.38 12.30
CA THR A 65 29.50 -37.21 11.42
C THR A 65 30.87 -36.56 11.21
N SER A 66 31.97 -37.29 11.49
CA SER A 66 33.33 -36.83 11.17
C SER A 66 33.52 -36.78 9.65
N SER A 67 33.89 -35.61 9.13
CA SER A 67 34.08 -35.40 7.68
C SER A 67 35.30 -36.14 7.14
N GLN A 68 36.28 -36.51 7.98
CA GLN A 68 37.53 -37.14 7.55
C GLN A 68 37.44 -38.67 7.54
N ASP A 69 36.84 -39.27 8.57
CA ASP A 69 36.74 -40.74 8.67
C ASP A 69 35.53 -41.32 7.93
N GLU A 70 34.42 -40.58 7.89
CA GLU A 70 33.17 -41.02 7.25
C GLU A 70 32.82 -40.17 6.02
N PHE A 71 33.81 -39.80 5.20
CA PHE A 71 33.66 -38.88 4.04
C PHE A 71 32.52 -39.29 3.10
N ALA A 72 32.32 -40.60 2.86
CA ALA A 72 31.24 -41.10 2.02
C ALA A 72 29.83 -40.81 2.60
N LYS A 73 29.64 -40.99 3.91
CA LYS A 73 28.40 -40.64 4.60
C LYS A 73 28.22 -39.13 4.67
N TRP A 74 29.29 -38.40 5.02
CA TRP A 74 29.29 -36.95 5.09
C TRP A 74 28.89 -36.31 3.75
N ALA A 75 29.47 -36.77 2.63
CA ALA A 75 29.13 -36.28 1.30
C ALA A 75 27.67 -36.56 0.91
N LYS A 76 27.14 -37.72 1.28
CA LYS A 76 25.72 -38.06 1.02
C LYS A 76 24.78 -37.19 1.84
N LEU A 77 25.06 -37.01 3.12
CA LEU A 77 24.28 -36.13 4.01
C LEU A 77 24.35 -34.66 3.58
N ARG A 78 25.52 -34.21 3.11
CA ARG A 78 25.69 -32.84 2.62
C ARG A 78 24.82 -32.57 1.40
N ARG A 79 24.79 -33.48 0.41
CA ARG A 79 23.88 -33.35 -0.75
C ARG A 79 22.41 -33.36 -0.35
N GLN A 80 22.03 -34.14 0.68
CA GLN A 80 20.67 -34.12 1.21
C GLN A 80 20.34 -32.79 1.91
N HIS A 81 21.28 -32.23 2.67
CA HIS A 81 21.16 -30.92 3.29
C HIS A 81 20.96 -29.82 2.25
N ASP A 82 21.81 -29.79 1.22
CA ASP A 82 21.73 -28.80 0.13
C ASP A 82 20.39 -28.93 -0.63
N LYS A 83 19.93 -30.16 -0.91
CA LYS A 83 18.62 -30.42 -1.55
C LYS A 83 17.43 -29.99 -0.70
N LEU A 84 17.49 -30.20 0.62
CA LEU A 84 16.43 -29.77 1.53
C LEU A 84 16.42 -28.25 1.70
N LEU A 85 17.58 -27.61 1.69
CA LEU A 85 17.73 -26.16 1.73
C LEU A 85 17.09 -25.53 0.49
N GLU A 86 17.43 -26.03 -0.70
CA GLU A 86 16.84 -25.57 -1.98
C GLU A 86 15.30 -25.69 -1.96
N LYS A 87 14.76 -26.83 -1.52
CA LYS A 87 13.30 -27.01 -1.37
C LYS A 87 12.67 -26.02 -0.40
N LEU A 88 13.34 -25.72 0.71
CA LEU A 88 12.86 -24.72 1.67
C LEU A 88 12.85 -23.31 1.08
N GLU A 89 13.86 -22.95 0.28
CA GLU A 89 13.89 -21.65 -0.39
C GLU A 89 12.82 -21.52 -1.47
N VAL A 90 12.61 -22.55 -2.29
CA VAL A 90 11.52 -22.57 -3.29
C VAL A 90 10.16 -22.44 -2.59
N SER A 91 9.92 -23.24 -1.55
CA SER A 91 8.66 -23.17 -0.79
C SER A 91 8.44 -21.80 -0.13
N LYS A 92 9.49 -21.13 0.36
CA LYS A 92 9.39 -19.76 0.87
C LYS A 92 9.03 -18.77 -0.24
N LYS A 93 9.69 -18.84 -1.39
CA LYS A 93 9.42 -17.98 -2.54
C LYS A 93 7.98 -18.13 -3.02
N ASP A 94 7.45 -19.36 -3.07
CA ASP A 94 6.05 -19.62 -3.46
C ASP A 94 5.06 -19.02 -2.46
N LEU A 95 5.35 -19.09 -1.16
CA LEU A 95 4.51 -18.46 -0.13
C LEU A 95 4.55 -16.93 -0.20
N GLU A 96 5.73 -16.36 -0.43
CA GLU A 96 5.89 -14.92 -0.63
C GLU A 96 5.18 -14.44 -1.90
N ALA A 97 5.27 -15.20 -3.01
CA ALA A 97 4.56 -14.92 -4.24
C ALA A 97 3.05 -15.02 -4.05
N SER A 98 2.56 -16.07 -3.39
CA SER A 98 1.14 -16.24 -3.08
C SER A 98 0.61 -15.11 -2.21
N ARG A 99 1.40 -14.67 -1.21
CA ARG A 99 1.07 -13.50 -0.40
C ARG A 99 1.02 -12.23 -1.23
N ALA A 100 2.02 -11.98 -2.08
CA ALA A 100 2.04 -10.80 -2.95
C ALA A 100 0.85 -10.78 -3.92
N SER A 101 0.49 -11.93 -4.52
CA SER A 101 -0.70 -12.03 -5.37
C SER A 101 -1.98 -11.76 -4.59
N PHE A 102 -2.08 -12.25 -3.35
CA PHE A 102 -3.22 -11.99 -2.48
C PHE A 102 -3.34 -10.51 -2.09
N ASP A 103 -2.21 -9.89 -1.71
CA ASP A 103 -2.13 -8.46 -1.42
C ASP A 103 -2.59 -7.63 -2.63
N ASN A 104 -2.16 -8.01 -3.84
CA ASN A 104 -2.57 -7.37 -5.07
C ASN A 104 -4.07 -7.58 -5.35
N SER A 105 -4.60 -8.80 -5.19
CA SER A 105 -6.04 -9.05 -5.33
C SER A 105 -6.86 -8.23 -4.35
N LEU A 106 -6.44 -8.12 -3.09
CA LEU A 106 -7.11 -7.27 -2.10
C LEU A 106 -7.01 -5.79 -2.45
N TRP A 107 -5.89 -5.34 -2.99
CA TRP A 107 -5.76 -3.97 -3.51
C TRP A 107 -6.75 -3.70 -4.65
N ILE A 108 -6.87 -4.62 -5.62
CA ILE A 108 -7.83 -4.52 -6.72
C ILE A 108 -9.26 -4.51 -6.18
N VAL A 109 -9.62 -5.46 -5.31
CA VAL A 109 -10.96 -5.56 -4.71
C VAL A 109 -11.29 -4.30 -3.93
N ARG A 110 -10.34 -3.78 -3.15
CA ARG A 110 -10.52 -2.52 -2.42
C ARG A 110 -10.73 -1.36 -3.37
N LEU A 111 -9.90 -1.22 -4.40
CA LEU A 111 -10.10 -0.18 -5.41
C LEU A 111 -11.45 -0.31 -6.09
N LEU A 112 -11.88 -1.54 -6.40
CA LEU A 112 -13.18 -1.79 -6.99
C LEU A 112 -14.29 -1.33 -6.04
N VAL A 113 -14.31 -1.82 -4.81
CA VAL A 113 -15.34 -1.49 -3.80
C VAL A 113 -15.34 -0.01 -3.42
N THR A 114 -14.17 0.64 -3.40
CA THR A 114 -14.04 2.03 -2.96
C THR A 114 -14.24 3.01 -4.10
N LYS A 115 -13.62 2.77 -5.27
CA LYS A 115 -13.57 3.72 -6.38
C LYS A 115 -14.69 3.51 -7.39
N VAL A 116 -15.09 2.27 -7.67
CA VAL A 116 -16.14 2.02 -8.67
C VAL A 116 -17.45 2.68 -8.25
N PRO A 117 -17.96 2.53 -7.02
CA PRO A 117 -19.17 3.25 -6.60
C PRO A 117 -19.01 4.77 -6.66
N GLN A 118 -17.83 5.29 -6.29
CA GLN A 118 -17.54 6.73 -6.33
C GLN A 118 -17.62 7.32 -7.74
N TYR A 119 -17.27 6.57 -8.78
CA TYR A 119 -17.36 7.05 -10.18
C TYR A 119 -18.67 6.63 -10.86
N PHE A 120 -19.21 5.46 -10.54
CA PHE A 120 -20.39 4.89 -11.17
C PHE A 120 -21.67 5.62 -10.74
N ILE A 121 -21.80 5.98 -9.47
CA ILE A 121 -23.01 6.65 -8.96
C ILE A 121 -23.20 8.03 -9.61
N PRO A 122 -22.20 8.94 -9.66
CA PRO A 122 -22.37 10.22 -10.32
C PRO A 122 -22.52 10.10 -11.84
N PHE A 123 -21.96 9.07 -12.45
CA PHE A 123 -22.15 8.77 -13.87
C PHE A 123 -23.60 8.37 -14.17
N TRP A 124 -24.20 7.49 -13.36
CA TRP A 124 -25.56 6.98 -13.56
C TRP A 124 -26.63 7.99 -13.15
N TYR A 125 -26.44 8.66 -12.02
CA TYR A 125 -27.39 9.63 -11.46
C TYR A 125 -27.08 11.08 -11.82
N GLY A 126 -26.13 11.32 -12.74
CA GLY A 126 -25.68 12.67 -13.10
C GLY A 126 -26.81 13.59 -13.53
N LYS A 127 -27.85 13.08 -14.19
CA LYS A 127 -28.99 13.89 -14.68
C LYS A 127 -30.07 14.19 -13.64
N GLN A 128 -29.97 13.65 -12.42
CA GLN A 128 -30.96 13.88 -11.38
C GLN A 128 -30.46 14.96 -10.39
N PRO A 129 -31.21 16.07 -10.21
CA PRO A 129 -30.86 17.08 -9.22
C PRO A 129 -31.05 16.50 -7.82
N MET A 130 -30.04 16.64 -6.95
CA MET A 130 -30.05 16.06 -5.61
C MET A 130 -30.91 16.88 -4.66
N PHE A 131 -30.71 18.20 -4.68
CA PHE A 131 -31.45 19.18 -3.91
C PHE A 131 -31.69 20.42 -4.77
N TRP A 132 -32.90 20.96 -4.70
CA TRP A 132 -33.24 22.26 -5.26
C TRP A 132 -32.99 23.32 -4.20
N LEU A 133 -32.23 24.36 -4.55
CA LEU A 133 -31.99 25.47 -3.63
C LEU A 133 -33.11 26.51 -3.78
N PRO A 134 -33.62 27.08 -2.68
CA PRO A 134 -34.56 28.20 -2.74
C PRO A 134 -33.89 29.39 -3.44
N TYR A 135 -34.60 29.98 -4.39
CA TYR A 135 -34.08 31.02 -5.28
C TYR A 135 -33.64 32.25 -4.46
N GLY A 136 -32.37 32.67 -4.61
CA GLY A 136 -31.83 33.89 -3.97
C GLY A 136 -31.05 33.69 -2.66
N TRP A 137 -30.82 32.47 -2.19
CA TRP A 137 -29.98 32.22 -1.00
C TRP A 137 -28.48 32.31 -1.30
N PHE A 138 -28.05 31.97 -2.52
CA PHE A 138 -26.64 31.86 -2.88
C PHE A 138 -26.25 32.80 -4.03
N PRO A 139 -25.03 33.33 -4.05
CA PRO A 139 -24.50 34.07 -5.19
C PRO A 139 -24.47 33.19 -6.45
N TYR A 140 -24.66 33.80 -7.63
CA TYR A 140 -24.64 33.11 -8.93
C TYR A 140 -23.43 32.18 -9.13
N TYR A 141 -22.25 32.59 -8.67
CA TYR A 141 -21.02 31.78 -8.76
C TYR A 141 -21.09 30.49 -7.93
N THR A 142 -21.72 30.53 -6.76
CA THR A 142 -21.89 29.37 -5.88
C THR A 142 -22.89 28.39 -6.47
N GLU A 143 -23.99 28.90 -7.03
CA GLU A 143 -24.97 28.08 -7.76
C GLU A 143 -24.34 27.39 -8.99
N TRP A 144 -23.42 28.08 -9.69
CA TRP A 144 -22.68 27.52 -10.81
C TRP A 144 -21.71 26.39 -10.40
N ILE A 145 -20.91 26.59 -9.35
CA ILE A 145 -19.93 25.58 -8.89
C ILE A 145 -20.62 24.32 -8.36
N ILE A 146 -21.75 24.48 -7.65
CA ILE A 146 -22.48 23.38 -7.01
C ILE A 146 -23.32 22.58 -8.03
N SER A 147 -23.73 23.21 -9.14
CA SER A 147 -24.54 22.57 -10.20
C SER A 147 -23.69 21.83 -11.25
N PHE A 148 -22.43 22.25 -11.46
CA PHE A 148 -21.48 21.56 -12.33
C PHE A 148 -21.19 20.14 -11.81
N PRO A 149 -21.00 19.09 -12.65
CA PRO A 149 -21.00 19.02 -14.11
C PRO A 149 -22.32 18.51 -14.75
N SER A 150 -23.36 18.19 -13.98
CA SER A 150 -24.51 17.43 -14.53
C SER A 150 -25.91 17.89 -14.07
N ALA A 151 -26.00 18.85 -13.14
CA ALA A 151 -27.28 19.33 -12.64
C ALA A 151 -27.67 20.69 -13.27
N PRO A 152 -28.96 20.98 -13.49
CA PRO A 152 -29.41 22.29 -13.93
C PRO A 152 -29.08 23.37 -12.89
N LEU A 153 -28.83 24.61 -13.36
CA LEU A 153 -28.54 25.77 -12.51
C LEU A 153 -29.63 25.94 -11.43
N GLY A 154 -29.20 26.16 -10.18
CA GLY A 154 -30.09 26.21 -9.01
C GLY A 154 -30.32 24.86 -8.31
N SER A 155 -29.58 23.81 -8.67
CA SER A 155 -29.63 22.51 -8.00
C SER A 155 -28.24 21.94 -7.68
N VAL A 156 -28.18 21.04 -6.70
CA VAL A 156 -26.94 20.36 -6.27
C VAL A 156 -26.67 19.13 -7.13
N SER A 157 -25.47 19.04 -7.70
CA SER A 157 -25.02 17.89 -8.48
C SER A 157 -24.58 16.72 -7.58
N ALA A 158 -24.69 15.49 -8.10
CA ALA A 158 -24.22 14.30 -7.38
C ALA A 158 -22.72 14.37 -6.98
N PRO A 159 -21.80 14.81 -7.86
CA PRO A 159 -20.40 15.02 -7.48
C PRO A 159 -20.21 16.09 -6.40
N SER A 160 -20.95 17.21 -6.46
CA SER A 160 -20.84 18.28 -5.46
C SER A 160 -21.26 17.78 -4.08
N TRP A 161 -22.36 17.03 -4.00
CA TRP A 161 -22.81 16.39 -2.76
C TRP A 161 -21.80 15.37 -2.23
N GLN A 162 -21.20 14.57 -3.11
CA GLN A 162 -20.18 13.60 -2.74
C GLN A 162 -18.92 14.26 -2.19
N LEU A 163 -18.45 15.36 -2.79
CA LEU A 163 -17.34 16.16 -2.28
C LEU A 163 -17.65 16.74 -0.89
N ALA A 164 -18.88 17.24 -0.69
CA ALA A 164 -19.32 17.73 0.61
C ALA A 164 -19.31 16.61 1.67
N CYS A 165 -19.81 15.41 1.34
CA CYS A 165 -19.77 14.25 2.22
C CYS A 165 -18.34 13.83 2.55
N SER A 166 -17.47 13.75 1.54
CA SER A 166 -16.07 13.37 1.72
C SER A 166 -15.32 14.35 2.63
N GLY A 167 -15.51 15.65 2.41
CA GLY A 167 -14.95 16.71 3.26
C GLY A 167 -15.47 16.62 4.70
N PHE A 168 -16.77 16.43 4.89
CA PHE A 168 -17.37 16.25 6.23
C PHE A 168 -16.79 15.05 6.97
N ILE A 169 -16.70 13.88 6.31
CA ILE A 169 -16.15 12.67 6.92
C ILE A 169 -14.66 12.85 7.24
N GLY A 170 -13.90 13.52 6.37
CA GLY A 170 -12.51 13.87 6.60
C GLY A 170 -12.33 14.69 7.88
N LEU A 171 -13.09 15.78 8.03
CA LEU A 171 -13.07 16.63 9.23
C LEU A 171 -13.42 15.86 10.50
N VAL A 172 -14.45 15.00 10.45
CA VAL A 172 -14.83 14.15 11.59
C VAL A 172 -13.70 13.18 11.93
N SER A 173 -13.07 12.58 10.93
CA SER A 173 -11.96 11.64 11.16
C SER A 173 -10.73 12.33 11.77
N ASP A 174 -10.39 13.54 11.31
CA ASP A 174 -9.28 14.32 11.86
C ASP A 174 -9.55 14.71 13.31
N LEU A 175 -10.80 15.10 13.61
CA LEU A 175 -11.22 15.40 14.97
C LEU A 175 -11.12 14.17 15.88
N VAL A 176 -11.56 12.99 15.41
CA VAL A 176 -11.43 11.73 16.15
C VAL A 176 -9.96 11.38 16.39
N VAL A 177 -9.09 11.52 15.38
CA VAL A 177 -7.65 11.27 15.50
C VAL A 177 -7.01 12.25 16.47
N MET A 178 -7.38 13.54 16.42
CA MET A 178 -6.91 14.56 17.34
C MET A 178 -7.27 14.21 18.79
N ILE A 179 -8.53 13.85 19.06
CA ILE A 179 -8.99 13.42 20.38
C ILE A 179 -8.25 12.15 20.84
N ALA A 180 -8.14 11.14 19.97
CA ALA A 180 -7.42 9.90 20.28
C ALA A 180 -5.94 10.16 20.59
N SER A 181 -5.29 11.08 19.87
CA SER A 181 -3.90 11.49 20.11
C SER A 181 -3.72 12.29 21.41
N MET A 182 -4.76 13.01 21.85
CA MET A 182 -4.77 13.75 23.10
C MET A 182 -4.95 12.82 24.32
N LEU A 183 -5.72 11.74 24.14
CA LEU A 183 -5.92 10.70 25.15
C LEU A 183 -4.77 9.66 25.18
N SER A 184 -3.93 9.61 24.14
CA SER A 184 -2.79 8.70 24.04
C SER A 184 -1.47 9.45 24.20
N PRO A 185 -0.89 9.55 25.41
CA PRO A 185 0.31 10.37 25.68
C PRO A 185 1.63 9.88 25.02
N ALA A 186 1.62 8.86 24.16
CA ALA A 186 2.85 8.21 23.68
C ALA A 186 3.08 8.19 22.15
N ALA A 187 2.17 8.72 21.31
CA ALA A 187 2.23 8.49 19.86
C ALA A 187 2.77 9.65 19.00
N LYS A 188 3.04 10.84 19.56
CA LYS A 188 3.43 12.01 18.75
C LYS A 188 4.87 11.97 18.22
N THR A 189 5.75 11.12 18.75
CA THR A 189 7.18 11.13 18.36
C THR A 189 7.47 10.39 17.03
N LYS A 190 6.55 9.58 16.49
CA LYS A 190 6.84 8.73 15.32
C LYS A 190 6.45 9.32 13.96
N GLN A 191 5.48 10.22 13.88
CA GLN A 191 5.04 10.77 12.58
C GLN A 191 5.89 11.94 12.07
N ASP A 192 6.53 12.69 12.97
CA ASP A 192 7.41 13.80 12.56
C ASP A 192 8.78 13.33 12.04
N ALA A 193 9.24 12.16 12.48
CA ALA A 193 10.54 11.61 12.07
C ALA A 193 10.55 11.07 10.62
N GLU A 194 9.41 10.62 10.09
CA GLU A 194 9.32 10.05 8.74
C GLU A 194 9.20 11.14 7.65
N LYS A 195 8.60 12.30 7.99
CA LYS A 195 8.52 13.47 7.08
C LYS A 195 9.87 14.15 6.88
N THR A 196 10.73 14.20 7.91
CA THR A 196 12.07 14.83 7.80
C THR A 196 13.05 14.01 6.95
N GLN A 197 12.90 12.68 6.88
CA GLN A 197 13.79 11.83 6.08
C GLN A 197 13.49 11.90 4.57
N ASN A 198 12.22 12.04 4.19
CA ASN A 198 11.85 12.17 2.77
C ASN A 198 12.18 13.56 2.19
N ALA A 199 12.05 14.62 2.99
CA ALA A 199 12.47 15.96 2.57
C ALA A 199 14.00 16.05 2.31
N LYS A 200 14.83 15.33 3.08
CA LYS A 200 16.29 15.36 2.91
C LYS A 200 16.79 14.58 1.68
N LYS A 201 16.04 13.58 1.20
CA LYS A 201 16.39 12.85 -0.03
C LYS A 201 16.17 13.68 -1.29
N GLU A 202 15.15 14.54 -1.32
CA GLU A 202 14.85 15.37 -2.49
C GLU A 202 15.80 16.59 -2.61
N THR A 203 16.31 17.13 -1.50
CA THR A 203 17.23 18.29 -1.55
C THR A 203 18.66 17.93 -2.00
N THR A 204 19.06 16.65 -1.99
CA THR A 204 20.44 16.26 -2.36
C THR A 204 20.61 15.98 -3.86
N THR A 205 19.53 15.94 -4.64
CA THR A 205 19.59 15.65 -6.10
C THR A 205 19.55 16.91 -6.96
N PHE A 206 19.28 18.10 -6.40
CA PHE A 206 19.06 19.31 -7.19
C PHE A 206 19.88 20.53 -6.71
N SER A 207 21.19 20.37 -6.47
CA SER A 207 22.10 21.53 -6.55
C SER A 207 23.56 21.11 -6.73
N SER A 208 24.02 21.03 -7.98
CA SER A 208 25.42 21.27 -8.32
C SER A 208 25.45 22.22 -9.53
N PRO A 209 25.69 23.53 -9.32
CA PRO A 209 25.96 24.44 -10.42
C PRO A 209 27.40 24.19 -10.92
N GLN A 210 27.49 23.66 -12.12
CA GLN A 210 28.72 23.40 -12.86
C GLN A 210 29.41 24.74 -13.21
N ARG A 211 30.27 25.25 -12.31
CA ARG A 211 31.26 26.28 -12.69
C ARG A 211 32.38 25.61 -13.47
N GLN A 212 32.48 25.96 -14.74
CA GLN A 212 33.68 25.74 -15.55
C GLN A 212 34.88 26.40 -14.86
N ALA A 213 35.79 25.57 -14.34
CA ALA A 213 37.14 25.99 -14.03
C ALA A 213 37.99 25.70 -15.27
N GLN A 214 38.30 26.73 -16.05
CA GLN A 214 39.38 26.71 -17.04
C GLN A 214 40.70 26.44 -16.30
N ALA A 215 41.30 25.27 -16.57
CA ALA A 215 42.68 24.98 -16.19
C ALA A 215 43.59 25.37 -17.37
N VAL A 216 44.44 26.36 -17.14
CA VAL A 216 45.59 26.73 -17.96
C VAL A 216 46.57 25.55 -17.99
N PRO A 217 46.99 25.01 -19.15
CA PRO A 217 48.08 24.06 -19.19
C PRO A 217 49.42 24.81 -19.16
N ALA A 218 50.07 24.80 -17.99
CA ALA A 218 51.49 25.05 -17.90
C ALA A 218 52.25 23.75 -18.17
N ASN A 219 53.20 23.85 -19.11
CA ASN A 219 54.41 23.04 -19.24
C ASN A 219 54.37 21.79 -20.13
N ALA A 220 54.85 21.96 -21.37
CA ALA A 220 55.59 20.95 -22.11
C ALA A 220 56.55 21.67 -23.08
N ALA A 221 57.62 22.25 -22.53
CA ALA A 221 58.79 22.57 -23.31
C ALA A 221 59.53 21.26 -23.68
N SER A 222 60.11 21.27 -24.88
CA SER A 222 61.07 20.31 -25.44
C SER A 222 60.52 19.01 -26.03
N ARG A 223 60.33 18.99 -27.36
CA ARG A 223 61.12 18.15 -28.29
C ARG A 223 60.72 18.31 -29.76
N MET A 224 61.74 18.13 -30.61
CA MET A 224 61.77 17.99 -32.08
C MET A 224 61.81 19.32 -32.84
N ASP A 225 63.00 19.76 -33.27
CA ASP A 225 63.85 19.24 -34.36
C ASP A 225 63.19 19.44 -35.74
N LEU A 226 63.96 20.16 -36.58
CA LEU A 226 63.79 20.55 -37.99
C LEU A 226 63.01 21.83 -38.28
#